data_AF-A0A2V8T0G9-F1
#
_entry.id   AF-A0A2V8T0G9-F1
#
_cell.length_a   1.000
_cell.length_b   1.000
_cell.length_c   1.000
_cell.angle_alpha   90.00
_cell.angle_beta   90.00
_cell.angle_gamma   90.00
#
_symmetry.space_group_name_H-M   'P 1'
#
loop_
_entity.id
_entity.type
_entity.pdbx_description
1 polymer ?
#
loop_
_entity_poly.entity_id
_entity_poly.type
_entity_poly.pdbx_seq_one_letter_code
_entity_poly.pdbx_strand_id
1 'polypeptide(L)'
;MGRFEGRFAGSRWGTVSGIPGVPVAEDEKTSKPSFEHLRTLLMALSLIAYVITQLSDKHPTQSKVLLGFTLFLFAANYYPWLNRQIARWVEHRRDDAVARNAFPKFREFVHRFGGFIDSRMNDTLHAIVLQEIVQRRADANVGFKLPNMDTWHSWWLYFWQGIDRQPRTMTELHAALMEFHSLVGTYTNICVTQIFEYLPANVRAEIPPEAKSSLNSFQQRYERFLGEYSQFAKSLSESRPALNGLPCWFSTPKPLS
;
A
#
# COMPACT_ATOMS: atom_id res chain seq x y z
N MET A 1 35.21 14.54 -14.02
CA MET A 1 34.08 15.29 -13.43
C MET A 1 33.49 16.18 -14.51
N GLY A 2 32.45 15.71 -15.18
CA GLY A 2 31.87 16.37 -16.35
C GLY A 2 30.36 16.20 -16.37
N ARG A 3 29.68 17.34 -16.43
CA ARG A 3 28.30 17.61 -16.83
C ARG A 3 27.47 16.40 -17.28
N PHE A 4 26.46 16.05 -16.46
CA PHE A 4 25.21 15.48 -16.94
C PHE A 4 24.12 16.56 -16.76
N GLU A 5 24.10 17.52 -17.67
CA GLU A 5 22.98 18.42 -17.91
C GLU A 5 22.20 17.89 -19.12
N GLY A 6 20.90 17.66 -18.94
CA GLY A 6 19.93 17.66 -20.05
C GLY A 6 19.44 16.30 -20.55
N ARG A 7 18.27 15.87 -20.06
CA ARG A 7 17.14 15.37 -20.88
C ARG A 7 15.93 15.02 -19.99
N PHE A 8 15.23 16.05 -19.52
CA PHE A 8 13.81 15.97 -19.17
C PHE A 8 13.13 17.22 -19.73
N ALA A 9 13.07 17.28 -21.06
CA ALA A 9 12.29 18.26 -21.79
C ALA A 9 11.13 17.53 -22.46
N GLY A 10 9.90 17.86 -22.07
CA GLY A 10 8.76 17.75 -22.96
C GLY A 10 7.74 16.64 -22.72
N SER A 11 7.31 16.37 -21.49
CA SER A 11 5.93 15.89 -21.26
C SER A 11 5.02 17.10 -21.10
N ARG A 12 4.62 17.62 -22.25
CA ARG A 12 3.58 18.62 -22.44
C ARG A 12 2.30 18.08 -21.80
N TRP A 13 1.97 18.56 -20.61
CA TRP A 13 0.65 18.38 -20.03
C TRP A 13 -0.35 19.06 -20.97
N GLY A 14 -1.00 18.25 -21.80
CA GLY A 14 -2.09 18.70 -22.63
C GLY A 14 -3.15 19.29 -21.71
N THR A 15 -3.45 20.57 -21.91
CA THR A 15 -4.67 21.21 -21.44
C THR A 15 -5.82 20.36 -21.96
N VAL A 16 -6.44 19.55 -21.09
CA VAL A 16 -7.67 18.83 -21.41
C VAL A 16 -8.76 19.90 -21.55
N SER A 17 -8.89 20.39 -22.78
CA SER A 17 -10.02 21.18 -23.25
C SER A 17 -11.31 20.42 -22.94
N GLY A 18 -12.26 21.16 -22.39
CA GLY A 18 -13.45 20.65 -21.71
C GLY A 18 -14.23 19.60 -22.48
N ILE A 19 -14.70 18.62 -21.72
CA ILE A 19 -15.79 17.73 -22.10
C ILE A 19 -17.05 18.60 -22.19
N PRO A 20 -17.66 18.77 -23.37
CA PRO A 20 -18.98 19.38 -23.48
C PRO A 20 -20.01 18.32 -23.14
N GLY A 21 -20.83 18.57 -22.11
CA GLY A 21 -22.03 17.77 -21.85
C GLY A 21 -22.08 17.06 -20.50
N VAL A 22 -21.60 17.67 -19.42
CA VAL A 22 -22.14 17.34 -18.09
C VAL A 22 -23.40 18.18 -17.91
N PRO A 23 -24.61 17.59 -17.85
CA PRO A 23 -25.81 18.32 -17.52
C PRO A 23 -25.60 18.95 -16.14
N VAL A 24 -25.63 20.28 -16.11
CA VAL A 24 -25.71 21.08 -14.89
C VAL A 24 -26.93 20.56 -14.14
N ALA A 25 -26.68 19.83 -13.06
CA ALA A 25 -27.71 19.30 -12.19
C ALA A 25 -28.54 20.49 -11.70
N GLU A 26 -29.82 20.43 -12.05
CA GLU A 26 -30.84 21.38 -11.65
C GLU A 26 -30.83 21.57 -10.14
N ASP A 27 -31.07 22.82 -9.75
CA ASP A 27 -31.29 23.30 -8.39
C ASP A 27 -31.88 22.23 -7.46
N GLU A 28 -31.07 21.84 -6.48
CA GLU A 28 -31.50 21.15 -5.29
C GLU A 28 -32.50 22.05 -4.56
N LYS A 29 -33.78 21.93 -4.94
CA LYS A 29 -34.92 22.42 -4.17
C LYS A 29 -34.75 21.90 -2.76
N THR A 30 -34.28 22.78 -1.87
CA THR A 30 -34.33 22.63 -0.42
C THR A 30 -35.75 22.20 -0.04
N SER A 31 -35.94 20.89 0.08
CA SER A 31 -37.20 20.31 0.50
C SER A 31 -37.41 20.77 1.93
N LYS A 32 -38.46 21.59 2.13
CA LYS A 32 -38.87 21.97 3.47
C LYS A 32 -39.08 20.68 4.26
N PRO A 33 -38.52 20.55 5.47
CA PRO A 33 -38.71 19.35 6.28
C PRO A 33 -40.21 19.13 6.43
N SER A 34 -40.68 18.01 5.85
CA SER A 34 -42.06 17.60 5.94
C SER A 34 -42.48 17.56 7.40
N PHE A 35 -43.65 18.09 7.72
CA PHE A 35 -44.22 18.13 9.07
C PHE A 35 -44.21 16.75 9.76
N GLU A 36 -44.24 15.68 8.97
CA GLU A 36 -44.10 14.29 9.42
C GLU A 36 -42.75 14.01 10.11
N HIS A 37 -41.63 14.55 9.63
CA HIS A 37 -40.32 14.41 10.27
C HIS A 37 -40.27 15.11 11.64
N LEU A 38 -40.96 16.24 11.75
CA LEU A 38 -41.02 17.02 12.98
C LEU A 38 -41.83 16.28 14.05
N ARG A 39 -42.90 15.60 13.64
CA ARG A 39 -43.75 14.78 14.51
C ARG A 39 -43.04 13.50 15.00
N THR A 40 -42.27 12.84 14.14
CA THR A 40 -41.46 11.67 14.55
C THR A 40 -40.33 12.07 15.49
N LEU A 41 -39.67 13.21 15.26
CA LEU A 41 -38.65 13.76 16.17
C LEU A 41 -39.24 14.10 17.54
N LEU A 42 -40.43 14.69 17.59
CA LEU A 42 -41.13 15.00 18.84
C LEU A 42 -41.45 13.74 19.66
N MET A 43 -41.90 12.66 19.02
CA MET A 43 -42.17 11.40 19.70
C MET A 43 -40.89 10.70 20.18
N ALA A 44 -39.80 10.78 19.41
CA ALA A 44 -38.51 10.27 19.84
C ALA A 44 -37.97 11.06 21.06
N LEU A 45 -38.10 12.40 21.05
CA LEU A 45 -37.68 13.27 22.14
C LEU A 45 -38.48 13.04 23.43
N SER A 46 -39.80 12.82 23.34
CA SER A 46 -40.62 12.56 24.52
C SER A 46 -40.28 11.22 25.17
N LEU A 47 -39.99 10.18 24.37
CA LEU A 47 -39.54 8.88 24.87
C LEU A 47 -38.18 9.00 25.57
N ILE A 48 -37.23 9.73 24.97
CA ILE A 48 -35.90 9.92 25.55
C ILE A 48 -35.98 10.75 26.84
N ALA A 49 -36.80 11.81 26.86
CA ALA A 49 -37.03 12.60 28.07
C ALA A 49 -37.63 11.74 29.21
N TYR A 50 -38.57 10.86 28.89
CA TYR A 50 -39.17 9.92 29.86
C TYR A 50 -38.15 8.90 30.42
N VAL A 51 -37.28 8.37 29.56
CA VAL A 51 -36.21 7.45 29.99
C VAL A 51 -35.20 8.18 30.88
N ILE A 52 -34.84 9.43 30.54
CA ILE A 52 -33.91 10.24 31.33
C ILE A 52 -34.51 10.58 32.70
N THR A 53 -35.79 10.94 32.78
CA THR A 53 -36.44 11.24 34.07
C THR A 53 -36.50 10.01 34.98
N GLN A 54 -36.80 8.82 34.45
CA GLN A 54 -36.74 7.58 35.24
C GLN A 54 -35.32 7.20 35.70
N LEU A 55 -34.30 7.39 34.86
CA LEU A 55 -32.91 7.04 35.18
C LEU A 55 -32.22 8.07 36.08
N SER A 56 -32.65 9.32 36.07
CA SER A 56 -32.06 10.41 36.85
C SER A 56 -32.17 10.17 38.36
N ASP A 57 -33.27 9.55 38.82
CA ASP A 57 -33.49 9.28 40.24
C ASP A 57 -32.59 8.16 40.80
N LYS A 58 -32.16 7.23 39.95
CA LYS A 58 -31.33 6.07 40.36
C LYS A 58 -29.85 6.24 40.08
N HIS A 59 -29.49 6.88 38.97
CA HIS A 59 -28.10 7.02 38.52
C HIS A 59 -27.83 8.43 37.94
N PRO A 60 -27.58 9.45 38.79
CA PRO A 60 -27.46 10.84 38.37
C PRO A 60 -26.25 11.10 37.44
N THR A 61 -25.19 10.30 37.53
CA THR A 61 -24.02 10.44 36.66
C THR A 61 -24.28 9.88 35.27
N GLN A 62 -24.91 8.71 35.17
CA GLN A 62 -25.22 8.06 33.90
C GLN A 62 -26.29 8.83 33.11
N SER A 63 -27.30 9.36 33.79
CA SER A 63 -28.33 10.21 33.20
C SER A 63 -27.76 11.51 32.61
N LYS A 64 -26.78 12.16 33.28
CA LYS A 64 -26.06 13.32 32.72
C LYS A 64 -25.29 12.98 31.44
N VAL A 65 -24.61 11.82 31.41
CA VAL A 65 -23.88 11.36 30.20
C VAL A 65 -24.85 11.07 29.06
N LEU A 66 -25.98 10.39 29.34
CA LEU A 66 -27.03 10.10 28.37
C LEU A 66 -27.69 11.38 27.83
N LEU A 67 -28.00 12.35 28.70
CA LEU A 67 -28.54 13.64 28.31
C LEU A 67 -27.55 14.38 27.38
N GLY A 68 -26.27 14.43 27.76
CA GLY A 68 -25.22 15.04 26.94
C GLY A 68 -25.07 14.35 25.58
N PHE A 69 -25.09 13.03 25.54
CA PHE A 69 -25.06 12.25 24.30
C PHE A 69 -26.29 12.49 23.43
N THR A 70 -27.48 12.60 24.03
CA THR A 70 -28.73 12.88 23.32
C THR A 70 -28.70 14.27 22.68
N LEU A 71 -28.31 15.30 23.45
CA LEU A 71 -28.15 16.67 22.93
C LEU A 71 -27.10 16.73 21.82
N PHE A 72 -26.00 15.99 21.97
CA PHE A 72 -24.97 15.88 20.93
C PHE A 72 -25.52 15.22 19.65
N LEU A 73 -26.27 14.13 19.75
CA LEU A 73 -26.89 13.48 18.60
C LEU A 73 -27.92 14.40 17.91
N PHE A 74 -28.70 15.14 18.69
CA PHE A 74 -29.65 16.11 18.15
C PHE A 74 -28.93 17.23 17.39
N ALA A 75 -27.86 17.79 17.97
CA ALA A 75 -27.02 18.78 17.31
C ALA A 75 -26.35 18.20 16.05
N ALA A 76 -25.84 16.97 16.10
CA ALA A 76 -25.25 16.29 14.94
C ALA A 76 -26.24 16.12 13.78
N ASN A 77 -27.53 15.91 14.08
CA ASN A 77 -28.58 15.79 13.08
C ASN A 77 -28.97 17.15 12.46
N TYR A 78 -28.90 18.23 13.24
CA TYR A 78 -29.25 19.57 12.78
C TYR A 78 -28.12 20.29 12.05
N TYR A 79 -26.86 19.96 12.35
CA TYR A 79 -25.67 20.57 11.75
C TYR A 79 -24.97 19.60 10.79
N PRO A 80 -25.14 19.73 9.46
CA PRO A 80 -24.54 18.84 8.47
C PRO A 80 -23.01 18.74 8.58
N TRP A 81 -22.34 19.79 9.05
CA TRP A 81 -20.90 19.77 9.29
C TRP A 81 -20.49 18.76 10.36
N LEU A 82 -21.25 18.65 11.47
CA LEU A 82 -20.97 17.65 12.52
C LEU A 82 -21.16 16.24 11.99
N ASN A 83 -22.23 15.98 11.23
CA ASN A 83 -22.46 14.68 10.63
C ASN A 83 -21.30 14.27 9.70
N ARG A 84 -20.79 15.19 8.88
CA ARG A 84 -19.60 14.95 8.04
C ARG A 84 -18.35 14.64 8.88
N GLN A 85 -18.13 15.32 10.00
CA GLN A 85 -16.99 15.05 10.89
C GLN A 85 -17.11 13.67 11.55
N ILE A 86 -18.30 13.30 12.03
CA ILE A 86 -18.55 11.99 12.62
C ILE A 86 -18.35 10.89 11.58
N ALA A 87 -18.90 11.07 10.38
CA ALA A 87 -18.73 10.11 9.28
C ALA A 87 -17.25 9.88 8.95
N ARG A 88 -16.47 10.97 8.81
CA ARG A 88 -15.01 10.89 8.59
C ARG A 88 -14.29 10.21 9.73
N TRP A 89 -14.67 10.49 10.97
CA TRP A 89 -14.04 9.87 12.14
C TRP A 89 -14.34 8.36 12.21
N VAL A 90 -15.57 7.95 11.92
CA VAL A 90 -15.96 6.54 11.84
C VAL A 90 -15.22 5.84 10.70
N GLU A 91 -15.13 6.49 9.54
CA GLU A 91 -14.37 5.97 8.39
C GLU A 91 -12.89 5.80 8.74
N HIS A 92 -12.27 6.82 9.35
CA HIS A 92 -10.88 6.75 9.79
C HIS A 92 -10.63 5.62 10.81
N ARG A 93 -11.57 5.41 11.75
CA ARG A 93 -11.49 4.29 12.71
C ARG A 93 -11.59 2.93 12.03
N ARG A 94 -12.43 2.80 11.00
CA ARG A 94 -12.55 1.57 10.21
C ARG A 94 -11.29 1.32 9.39
N ASP A 95 -10.73 2.37 8.80
CA ASP A 95 -9.48 2.31 8.05
C ASP A 95 -8.32 1.89 8.94
N ASP A 96 -8.17 2.51 10.11
CA ASP A 96 -7.16 2.11 11.10
C ASP A 96 -7.31 0.66 11.57
N ALA A 97 -8.55 0.18 11.72
CA ALA A 97 -8.79 -1.22 12.05
C ALA A 97 -8.31 -2.15 10.92
N VAL A 98 -8.56 -1.81 9.65
CA VAL A 98 -8.03 -2.56 8.51
C VAL A 98 -6.52 -2.49 8.46
N ALA A 99 -5.93 -1.32 8.69
CA ALA A 99 -4.49 -1.16 8.68
C ALA A 99 -3.82 -2.06 9.72
N ARG A 100 -4.34 -2.09 10.95
CA ARG A 100 -3.84 -2.98 12.02
C ARG A 100 -3.91 -4.47 11.66
N ASN A 101 -4.93 -4.87 10.90
CA ASN A 101 -5.09 -6.25 10.45
C ASN A 101 -4.20 -6.58 9.24
N ALA A 102 -3.94 -5.61 8.37
CA ALA A 102 -3.12 -5.78 7.18
C ALA A 102 -1.61 -5.72 7.49
N PHE A 103 -1.20 -4.91 8.46
CA PHE A 103 0.20 -4.69 8.83
C PHE A 103 0.99 -5.99 9.12
N PRO A 104 0.48 -6.97 9.89
CA PRO A 104 1.19 -8.22 10.13
C PRO A 104 1.49 -9.00 8.84
N LYS A 105 0.51 -9.10 7.94
CA LYS A 105 0.70 -9.75 6.64
C LYS A 105 1.66 -8.96 5.74
N PHE A 106 1.58 -7.64 5.77
CA PHE A 106 2.53 -6.79 5.07
C PHE A 106 3.97 -7.00 5.59
N ARG A 107 4.17 -7.06 6.91
CA ARG A 107 5.48 -7.39 7.52
C ARG A 107 6.00 -8.74 7.04
N GLU A 108 5.15 -9.75 6.91
CA GLU A 108 5.55 -11.04 6.36
C GLU A 108 6.17 -10.89 4.95
N PHE A 109 5.57 -10.08 4.07
CA PHE A 109 6.14 -9.80 2.75
C PHE A 109 7.49 -9.08 2.82
N VAL A 110 7.62 -8.09 3.69
CA VAL A 110 8.90 -7.38 3.86
C VAL A 110 9.97 -8.33 4.39
N HIS A 111 9.65 -9.18 5.35
CA HIS A 111 10.58 -10.16 5.88
C HIS A 111 11.00 -11.18 4.81
N ARG A 112 10.03 -11.75 4.07
CA ARG A 112 10.27 -12.68 2.98
C ARG A 112 11.12 -12.07 1.86
N PHE A 113 10.94 -10.78 1.58
CA PHE A 113 11.78 -10.08 0.61
C PHE A 113 13.26 -10.08 1.04
N GLY A 114 13.52 -9.96 2.34
CA GLY A 114 14.86 -10.08 2.91
C GLY A 114 15.59 -11.36 2.51
N GLY A 115 14.86 -12.47 2.36
CA GLY A 115 15.43 -13.76 1.91
C GLY A 115 16.00 -13.72 0.48
N PHE A 116 15.60 -12.78 -0.37
CA PHE A 116 16.18 -12.63 -1.72
C PHE A 116 17.44 -11.77 -1.76
N ILE A 117 17.76 -11.07 -0.67
CA ILE A 117 18.82 -10.06 -0.57
C ILE A 117 19.69 -10.20 0.69
N ASP A 118 19.54 -11.29 1.46
CA ASP A 118 20.38 -11.59 2.62
C ASP A 118 21.70 -12.21 2.16
N SER A 119 22.82 -11.52 2.43
CA SER A 119 24.16 -11.94 2.00
C SER A 119 24.64 -13.23 2.65
N ARG A 120 23.95 -13.70 3.71
CA ARG A 120 24.23 -14.96 4.39
C ARG A 120 23.58 -16.16 3.68
N MET A 121 22.69 -15.92 2.73
CA MET A 121 21.98 -16.95 1.99
C MET A 121 22.68 -17.25 0.64
N ASN A 122 22.92 -18.53 0.37
CA ASN A 122 23.60 -18.99 -0.84
C ASN A 122 22.67 -19.07 -2.06
N ASP A 123 21.36 -18.93 -1.87
CA ASP A 123 20.35 -19.07 -2.91
C ASP A 123 19.80 -17.73 -3.41
N THR A 124 20.46 -16.62 -3.06
CA THR A 124 20.14 -15.29 -3.58
C THR A 124 20.70 -15.09 -4.98
N LEU A 125 20.12 -14.16 -5.75
CA LEU A 125 20.60 -13.85 -7.11
C LEU A 125 22.09 -13.51 -7.13
N HIS A 126 22.55 -12.70 -6.17
CA HIS A 126 23.94 -12.26 -6.07
C HIS A 126 24.86 -13.43 -5.70
N ALA A 127 24.47 -14.29 -4.75
CA ALA A 127 25.24 -15.47 -4.39
C ALA A 127 25.37 -16.45 -5.55
N ILE A 128 24.27 -16.74 -6.26
CA ILE A 128 24.28 -17.64 -7.44
C ILE A 128 25.20 -17.08 -8.52
N VAL A 129 25.07 -15.80 -8.88
CA VAL A 129 25.92 -15.17 -9.90
C VAL A 129 27.39 -15.17 -9.49
N LEU A 130 27.69 -14.81 -8.23
CA LEU A 130 29.06 -14.74 -7.75
C LEU A 130 29.71 -16.13 -7.67
N GLN A 131 29.06 -17.07 -6.99
CA GLN A 131 29.64 -18.38 -6.64
C GLN A 131 29.60 -19.36 -7.81
N GLU A 132 28.51 -19.38 -8.58
CA GLU A 132 28.31 -20.39 -9.62
C GLU A 132 28.76 -19.92 -11.01
N ILE A 133 28.85 -18.61 -11.25
CA ILE A 133 29.22 -18.05 -12.57
C ILE A 133 30.57 -17.34 -12.51
N VAL A 134 30.70 -16.29 -11.69
CA VAL A 134 31.91 -15.43 -11.69
C VAL A 134 33.13 -16.14 -11.11
N GLN A 135 33.01 -16.85 -9.99
CA GLN A 135 34.15 -17.58 -9.39
C GLN A 135 34.68 -18.70 -10.30
N ARG A 136 33.82 -19.27 -11.16
CA ARG A 136 34.23 -20.29 -12.13
C ARG A 136 34.87 -19.68 -13.39
N ARG A 137 34.75 -18.37 -13.62
CA ARG A 137 35.22 -17.65 -14.82
C ARG A 137 35.62 -16.20 -14.53
N ALA A 138 36.93 -15.96 -14.47
CA ALA A 138 37.48 -14.62 -14.18
C ALA A 138 37.10 -13.56 -15.24
N ASP A 139 36.86 -13.96 -16.48
CA ASP A 139 36.45 -13.13 -17.62
C ASP A 139 34.96 -12.78 -17.62
N ALA A 140 34.10 -13.59 -16.97
CA ALA A 140 32.66 -13.35 -16.89
C ALA A 140 32.29 -12.10 -16.09
N ASN A 141 33.19 -11.60 -15.24
CA ASN A 141 32.94 -10.48 -14.33
C ASN A 141 32.54 -9.18 -15.06
N VAL A 142 32.94 -9.01 -16.33
CA VAL A 142 32.61 -7.82 -17.14
C VAL A 142 31.15 -7.83 -17.62
N GLY A 143 30.57 -9.02 -17.79
CA GLY A 143 29.19 -9.21 -18.29
C GLY A 143 28.12 -9.05 -17.22
N PHE A 144 28.45 -9.31 -15.95
CA PHE A 144 27.48 -9.30 -14.84
C PHE A 144 27.64 -8.03 -13.98
N LYS A 145 27.01 -6.94 -14.41
CA LYS A 145 27.00 -5.67 -13.66
C LYS A 145 25.82 -5.64 -12.69
N LEU A 146 25.95 -6.33 -11.56
CA LEU A 146 25.02 -6.21 -10.44
C LEU A 146 25.53 -5.16 -9.44
N PRO A 147 24.64 -4.32 -8.85
CA PRO A 147 25.02 -3.50 -7.70
C PRO A 147 25.53 -4.35 -6.54
N ASN A 148 26.24 -3.73 -5.60
CA ASN A 148 26.64 -4.43 -4.38
C ASN A 148 25.39 -4.88 -3.59
N MET A 149 25.38 -6.16 -3.22
CA MET A 149 24.33 -6.79 -2.41
C MET A 149 24.16 -6.12 -1.04
N ASP A 150 25.26 -5.67 -0.42
CA ASP A 150 25.21 -5.03 0.90
C ASP A 150 24.38 -3.75 0.89
N THR A 151 24.34 -3.04 -0.24
CA THR A 151 23.51 -1.85 -0.43
C THR A 151 22.02 -2.21 -0.32
N TRP A 152 21.60 -3.27 -1.01
CA TRP A 152 20.22 -3.75 -0.97
C TRP A 152 19.83 -4.26 0.41
N HIS A 153 20.71 -5.04 1.03
CA HIS A 153 20.50 -5.52 2.38
C HIS A 153 20.32 -4.36 3.38
N SER A 154 21.17 -3.33 3.28
CA SER A 154 21.10 -2.15 4.15
C SER A 154 19.79 -1.37 3.97
N TRP A 155 19.36 -1.15 2.72
CA TRP A 155 18.10 -0.46 2.44
C TRP A 155 16.89 -1.22 2.98
N TRP A 156 16.85 -2.53 2.76
CA TRP A 156 15.81 -3.38 3.31
C TRP A 156 15.82 -3.40 4.84
N LEU A 157 16.98 -3.53 5.47
CA LEU A 157 17.10 -3.57 6.92
C LEU A 157 16.59 -2.28 7.55
N TYR A 158 16.96 -1.13 6.98
CA TYR A 158 16.46 0.18 7.41
C TYR A 158 14.94 0.27 7.29
N PHE A 159 14.40 -0.12 6.12
CA PHE A 159 12.96 -0.12 5.85
C PHE A 159 12.19 -1.03 6.81
N TRP A 160 12.68 -2.26 7.00
CA TRP A 160 12.12 -3.24 7.94
C TRP A 160 12.05 -2.71 9.37
N GLN A 161 13.17 -2.17 9.87
CA GLN A 161 13.23 -1.57 11.21
C GLN A 161 12.28 -0.37 11.37
N GLY A 162 12.09 0.41 10.30
CA GLY A 162 11.12 1.50 10.25
C GLY A 162 9.68 1.01 10.43
N ILE A 163 9.27 0.00 9.66
CA ILE A 163 7.93 -0.61 9.74
C ILE A 163 7.63 -1.16 11.13
N ASP A 164 8.64 -1.71 11.81
CA ASP A 164 8.44 -2.28 13.14
C ASP A 164 8.02 -1.21 14.16
N ARG A 165 8.51 0.02 13.99
CA ARG A 165 8.31 1.16 14.89
C ARG A 165 7.13 2.06 14.49
N GLN A 166 6.67 2.00 13.24
CA GLN A 166 5.61 2.86 12.72
C GLN A 166 4.25 2.60 13.40
N PRO A 167 3.44 3.66 13.59
CA PRO A 167 2.08 3.49 14.07
C PRO A 167 1.22 2.78 13.01
N ARG A 168 0.32 1.91 13.47
CA ARG A 168 -0.52 1.08 12.59
C ARG A 168 -1.78 1.82 12.13
N THR A 169 -1.58 2.94 11.44
CA THR A 169 -2.65 3.74 10.85
C THR A 169 -2.73 3.50 9.34
N MET A 170 -3.85 3.86 8.72
CA MET A 170 -4.01 3.71 7.27
C MET A 170 -3.01 4.54 6.47
N THR A 171 -2.71 5.76 6.93
CA THR A 171 -1.75 6.66 6.27
C THR A 171 -0.35 6.07 6.24
N GLU A 172 0.12 5.52 7.36
CA GLU A 172 1.43 4.87 7.44
C GLU A 172 1.48 3.59 6.61
N LEU A 173 0.41 2.78 6.63
CA LEU A 173 0.33 1.58 5.79
C LEU A 173 0.44 1.94 4.31
N HIS A 174 -0.27 2.98 3.86
CA HIS A 174 -0.21 3.44 2.48
C HIS A 174 1.20 3.88 2.08
N ALA A 175 1.83 4.73 2.90
CA ALA A 175 3.20 5.18 2.66
C ALA A 175 4.19 4.00 2.61
N ALA A 176 4.08 3.07 3.55
CA ALA A 176 4.96 1.90 3.60
C ALA A 176 4.73 0.95 2.40
N LEU A 177 3.49 0.76 1.93
CA LEU A 177 3.21 -0.03 0.72
C LEU A 177 3.83 0.60 -0.53
N MET A 178 3.75 1.92 -0.66
CA MET A 178 4.37 2.66 -1.77
C MET A 178 5.90 2.52 -1.77
N GLU A 179 6.52 2.73 -0.61
CA GLU A 179 7.97 2.63 -0.45
C GLU A 179 8.46 1.20 -0.68
N PHE A 180 7.77 0.20 -0.13
CA PHE A 180 8.11 -1.20 -0.36
C PHE A 180 7.96 -1.60 -1.83
N HIS A 181 6.87 -1.17 -2.49
CA HIS A 181 6.69 -1.42 -3.91
C HIS A 181 7.84 -0.81 -4.72
N SER A 182 8.25 0.42 -4.39
CA SER A 182 9.41 1.07 -5.02
C SER A 182 10.70 0.28 -4.80
N LEU A 183 10.96 -0.19 -3.58
CA LEU A 183 12.12 -1.00 -3.24
C LEU A 183 12.18 -2.30 -4.07
N VAL A 184 11.08 -3.07 -4.07
CA VAL A 184 10.96 -4.33 -4.81
C VAL A 184 11.05 -4.09 -6.33
N GLY A 185 10.41 -3.03 -6.82
CA GLY A 185 10.43 -2.66 -8.24
C GLY A 185 11.82 -2.26 -8.71
N THR A 186 12.54 -1.48 -7.90
CA THR A 186 13.91 -1.07 -8.21
C THR A 186 14.85 -2.27 -8.19
N TYR A 187 14.74 -3.17 -7.21
CA TYR A 187 15.51 -4.41 -7.18
C TYR A 187 15.23 -5.30 -8.40
N THR A 188 13.95 -5.41 -8.78
CA THR A 188 13.55 -6.17 -9.98
C THR A 188 14.21 -5.59 -11.23
N ASN A 189 14.10 -4.29 -11.45
CA ASN A 189 14.62 -3.65 -12.66
C ASN A 189 16.15 -3.64 -12.76
N ILE A 190 16.83 -3.39 -11.63
CA ILE A 190 18.29 -3.20 -11.61
C ILE A 190 19.04 -4.51 -11.43
N CYS A 191 18.47 -5.51 -10.75
CA CYS A 191 19.16 -6.76 -10.48
C CYS A 191 18.56 -7.90 -11.30
N VAL A 192 17.27 -8.18 -11.11
CA VAL A 192 16.62 -9.37 -11.67
C VAL A 192 16.54 -9.29 -13.19
N THR A 193 16.00 -8.20 -13.73
CA THR A 193 15.84 -8.01 -15.19
C THR A 193 17.19 -8.02 -15.93
N GLN A 194 18.27 -7.53 -15.30
CA GLN A 194 19.60 -7.56 -15.92
C GLN A 194 20.09 -8.99 -16.21
N ILE A 195 19.77 -9.94 -15.33
CA ILE A 195 20.17 -11.35 -15.49
C ILE A 195 19.24 -12.10 -16.44
N PHE A 196 17.93 -11.93 -16.28
CA PHE A 196 16.95 -12.74 -17.00
C PHE A 196 16.63 -12.21 -18.40
N GLU A 197 16.69 -10.89 -18.61
CA GLU A 197 16.27 -10.27 -19.87
C GLU A 197 17.44 -9.68 -20.65
N TYR A 198 18.28 -8.87 -19.99
CA TYR A 198 19.32 -8.09 -20.67
C TYR A 198 20.68 -8.77 -20.78
N LEU A 199 20.83 -9.99 -20.27
CA LEU A 199 22.09 -10.71 -20.38
C LEU A 199 22.39 -11.04 -21.85
N PRO A 200 23.57 -10.66 -22.38
CA PRO A 200 23.96 -10.94 -23.76
C PRO A 200 23.91 -12.44 -24.10
N ALA A 201 23.50 -12.78 -25.32
CA ALA A 201 23.28 -14.17 -25.73
C ALA A 201 24.54 -15.05 -25.61
N ASN A 202 25.72 -14.50 -25.89
CA ASN A 202 27.00 -15.19 -25.73
C ASN A 202 27.27 -15.55 -24.26
N VAL A 203 27.08 -14.60 -23.34
CA VAL A 203 27.25 -14.83 -21.89
C VAL A 203 26.20 -15.82 -21.38
N ARG A 204 24.96 -15.73 -21.89
CA ARG A 204 23.86 -16.64 -21.52
C ARG A 204 24.14 -18.09 -21.93
N ALA A 205 24.67 -18.31 -23.13
CA ALA A 205 25.02 -19.65 -23.62
C ALA A 205 26.15 -20.30 -22.82
N GLU A 206 26.94 -19.49 -22.11
CA GLU A 206 28.08 -19.92 -21.32
C GLU A 206 27.75 -20.23 -19.86
N ILE A 207 26.52 -19.94 -19.40
CA ILE A 207 26.08 -20.22 -18.04
C ILE A 207 26.09 -21.75 -17.80
N PRO A 208 26.77 -22.25 -16.76
CA PRO A 208 26.74 -23.66 -16.42
C PRO A 208 25.31 -24.17 -16.18
N PRO A 209 25.00 -25.43 -16.51
CA PRO A 209 23.65 -25.99 -16.34
C PRO A 209 23.17 -25.97 -14.88
N GLU A 210 24.09 -26.16 -13.92
CA GLU A 210 23.82 -26.03 -12.48
C GLU A 210 23.34 -24.61 -12.13
N ALA A 211 24.10 -23.59 -12.52
CA ALA A 211 23.75 -22.18 -12.31
C ALA A 211 22.43 -21.80 -12.97
N LYS A 212 22.16 -22.31 -14.17
CA LYS A 212 20.88 -22.10 -14.86
C LYS A 212 19.70 -22.69 -14.07
N SER A 213 19.89 -23.88 -13.49
CA SER A 213 18.90 -24.50 -12.60
C SER A 213 18.67 -23.65 -11.34
N SER A 214 19.74 -23.20 -10.67
CA SER A 214 19.67 -22.33 -9.50
C SER A 214 18.96 -21.01 -9.81
N LEU A 215 19.30 -20.36 -10.93
CA LEU A 215 18.66 -19.12 -11.40
C LEU A 215 17.17 -19.33 -11.70
N ASN A 216 16.80 -20.42 -12.38
CA ASN A 216 15.40 -20.73 -12.65
C ASN A 216 14.62 -21.03 -11.35
N SER A 217 15.23 -21.71 -10.38
CA SER A 217 14.63 -21.91 -9.06
C SER A 217 14.41 -20.58 -8.33
N PHE A 218 15.41 -19.69 -8.33
CA PHE A 218 15.27 -18.33 -7.80
C PHE A 218 14.12 -17.58 -8.48
N GLN A 219 14.07 -17.60 -9.82
CA GLN A 219 13.05 -16.92 -10.62
C GLN A 219 11.64 -17.38 -10.25
N GLN A 220 11.42 -18.69 -10.12
CA GLN A 220 10.12 -19.22 -9.71
C GLN A 220 9.71 -18.81 -8.29
N ARG A 221 10.65 -18.84 -7.33
CA ARG A 221 10.38 -18.38 -5.95
C ARG A 221 10.06 -16.89 -5.92
N TYR A 222 10.82 -16.10 -6.67
CA TYR A 222 10.66 -14.65 -6.74
C TYR A 222 9.35 -14.26 -7.44
N GLU A 223 9.01 -14.90 -8.55
CA GLU A 223 7.74 -14.70 -9.26
C GLU A 223 6.54 -15.03 -8.38
N ARG A 224 6.58 -16.15 -7.65
CA ARG A 224 5.54 -16.50 -6.68
C ARG A 224 5.38 -15.42 -5.61
N PHE A 225 6.49 -14.95 -5.05
CA PHE A 225 6.48 -13.86 -4.08
C PHE A 225 5.85 -12.58 -4.64
N LEU A 226 6.23 -12.16 -5.84
CA LEU A 226 5.66 -10.98 -6.51
C LEU A 226 4.16 -11.14 -6.76
N GLY A 227 3.71 -12.32 -7.18
CA GLY A 227 2.30 -12.62 -7.42
C GLY A 227 1.47 -12.52 -6.14
N GLU A 228 1.93 -13.15 -5.05
CA GLU A 228 1.26 -13.11 -3.75
C GLU A 228 1.19 -11.67 -3.18
N TYR A 229 2.29 -10.91 -3.29
CA TYR A 229 2.32 -9.51 -2.85
C TYR A 229 1.40 -8.63 -3.69
N SER A 230 1.43 -8.78 -5.02
CA SER A 230 0.55 -8.06 -5.96
C SER A 230 -0.92 -8.32 -5.66
N GLN A 231 -1.29 -9.59 -5.42
CA GLN A 231 -2.65 -9.95 -5.04
C GLN A 231 -3.05 -9.35 -3.69
N PHE A 232 -2.15 -9.34 -2.71
CA PHE A 232 -2.38 -8.70 -1.42
C PHE A 232 -2.62 -7.19 -1.59
N ALA A 233 -1.73 -6.47 -2.26
CA ALA A 233 -1.85 -5.03 -2.50
C ALA A 233 -3.13 -4.69 -3.27
N LYS A 234 -3.46 -5.46 -4.31
CA LYS A 234 -4.69 -5.32 -5.08
C LYS A 234 -5.94 -5.49 -4.21
N SER A 235 -6.00 -6.58 -3.42
CA SER A 235 -7.13 -6.84 -2.53
C SER A 235 -7.35 -5.73 -1.50
N LEU A 236 -6.26 -5.14 -0.98
CA LEU A 236 -6.34 -4.00 -0.08
C LEU A 236 -6.89 -2.77 -0.79
N SER A 237 -6.37 -2.45 -1.98
CA SER A 237 -6.83 -1.29 -2.76
C SER A 237 -8.31 -1.39 -3.15
N GLU A 238 -8.78 -2.58 -3.53
CA GLU A 238 -10.19 -2.82 -3.87
C GLU A 238 -11.10 -2.71 -2.64
N SER A 239 -10.60 -3.05 -1.45
CA SER A 239 -11.37 -3.02 -0.21
C SER A 239 -11.52 -1.61 0.40
N ARG A 240 -10.62 -0.68 0.05
CA ARG A 240 -10.51 0.63 0.72
C ARG A 240 -10.18 1.77 -0.26
N PRO A 241 -11.08 2.75 -0.44
CA PRO A 241 -10.82 3.92 -1.29
C PRO A 241 -9.58 4.73 -0.89
N ALA A 242 -9.21 4.74 0.40
CA ALA A 242 -8.01 5.41 0.89
C ALA A 242 -6.70 4.86 0.31
N LEU A 243 -6.74 3.66 -0.28
CA LEU A 243 -5.61 2.98 -0.92
C LEU A 243 -5.68 3.00 -2.45
N ASN A 244 -6.58 3.83 -3.02
CA ASN A 244 -6.66 4.01 -4.46
C ASN A 244 -5.35 4.59 -5.01
N GLY A 245 -4.83 3.99 -6.07
CA GLY A 245 -3.58 4.40 -6.69
C GLY A 245 -2.34 3.64 -6.19
N LEU A 246 -2.51 2.68 -5.27
CA LEU A 246 -1.42 1.77 -4.93
C LEU A 246 -0.96 0.99 -6.18
N PRO A 247 0.34 0.98 -6.50
CA PRO A 247 0.88 0.14 -7.55
C PRO A 247 0.82 -1.33 -7.10
N CYS A 248 0.19 -2.17 -7.93
CA CYS A 248 -0.08 -3.56 -7.61
C CYS A 248 0.48 -4.55 -8.63
N TRP A 249 1.28 -4.09 -9.59
CA TRP A 249 1.83 -4.91 -10.67
C TRP A 249 3.34 -4.77 -10.78
N PHE A 250 4.01 -5.90 -11.00
CA PHE A 250 5.43 -5.97 -11.33
C PHE A 250 5.60 -6.69 -12.66
N SER A 251 6.63 -6.31 -13.42
CA SER A 251 7.08 -7.09 -14.57
C SER A 251 7.69 -8.40 -14.08
N THR A 252 7.18 -9.53 -14.57
CA THR A 252 7.73 -10.84 -14.25
C THR A 252 8.86 -11.18 -15.22
N PRO A 253 10.08 -11.49 -14.72
CA PRO A 253 11.19 -11.86 -15.58
C PRO A 253 10.91 -13.21 -16.24
N LYS A 254 11.27 -13.34 -17.52
CA LYS A 254 11.15 -14.60 -18.27
C LYS A 254 12.21 -15.61 -17.80
N PRO A 255 11.91 -16.91 -17.80
CA PRO A 255 12.89 -17.94 -17.44
C PRO A 255 14.03 -17.99 -18.47
N LEU A 256 15.21 -18.46 -18.03
CA LEU A 256 16.34 -18.69 -18.93
C LEU A 256 16.09 -19.98 -19.73
N SER A 257 15.78 -19.83 -21.02
CA SER A 257 15.62 -20.90 -22.01
C SER A 257 16.92 -21.63 -22.28
#